data_AF-A0A7S1M5L6-F1
#
_entry.id   AF-A0A7S1M5L6-F1
#
_cell.length_a   1.000
_cell.length_b   1.000
_cell.length_c   1.000
_cell.angle_alpha   90.00
_cell.angle_beta   90.00
_cell.angle_gamma   90.00
#
_symmetry.space_group_name_H-M   'P 1'
#
loop_
_entity.id
_entity.type
_entity.pdbx_description
1 polymer ?
#
loop_
_entity_poly.entity_id
_entity_poly.type
_entity_poly.pdbx_seq_one_letter_code
_entity_poly.pdbx_strand_id
1 'polypeptide(L)'
;GRLAPAVVRDLMSMARSCSPEAVGHNQHAYEDMLQTLLADCRFFPEYPQWELDLVAEFLGRMLHFNLLPPGPLLCSVLNCIIAALRSPLGSKMTRFALRALDQLRARISHFPGLIE
;
A
#
# COMPACT_ATOMS: atom_id res chain seq x y z
N GLY A 1 -4.77 -15.75 11.58
CA GLY A 1 -4.83 -14.30 11.40
C GLY A 1 -5.80 -14.01 10.28
N ARG A 2 -6.85 -13.24 10.54
CA ARG A 2 -7.61 -12.57 9.49
C ARG A 2 -7.39 -11.10 9.80
N LEU A 3 -6.80 -10.33 8.89
CA LEU A 3 -7.02 -8.88 8.95
C LEU A 3 -8.53 -8.74 8.92
N ALA A 4 -9.11 -8.21 10.00
CA ALA A 4 -10.56 -8.08 10.04
C ALA A 4 -10.94 -7.26 8.79
N PRO A 5 -11.94 -7.67 8.00
CA PRO A 5 -12.43 -6.88 6.87
C PRO A 5 -12.77 -5.42 7.27
N ALA A 6 -13.00 -5.19 8.57
CA ALA A 6 -13.06 -3.88 9.19
C ALA A 6 -11.76 -3.06 8.98
N VAL A 7 -10.58 -3.60 9.27
CA VAL A 7 -9.29 -2.90 9.09
C VAL A 7 -9.10 -2.47 7.64
N VAL A 8 -9.36 -3.34 6.67
CA VAL A 8 -9.26 -2.99 5.24
C VAL A 8 -10.25 -1.91 4.84
N ARG A 9 -11.47 -1.96 5.39
CA ARG A 9 -12.53 -0.96 5.14
C ARG A 9 -12.23 0.38 5.81
N ASP A 10 -11.66 0.36 7.00
CA ASP A 10 -11.26 1.54 7.75
C ASP A 10 -10.06 2.20 7.04
N LEU A 11 -9.07 1.41 6.61
CA LEU A 11 -7.98 1.84 5.72
C LEU A 11 -8.52 2.50 4.44
N MET A 12 -9.55 1.94 3.80
CA MET A 12 -10.18 2.54 2.61
C MET A 12 -10.93 3.84 2.89
N SER A 13 -11.65 3.92 4.00
CA SER A 13 -12.36 5.15 4.39
C SER A 13 -11.37 6.30 4.58
N MET A 14 -10.19 5.98 5.11
CA MET A 14 -9.09 6.90 5.30
C MET A 14 -8.33 7.18 4.00
N ALA A 15 -8.15 6.18 3.13
CA ALA A 15 -7.54 6.33 1.80
C ALA A 15 -8.26 7.39 0.94
N ARG A 16 -9.60 7.35 0.98
CA ARG A 16 -10.46 8.34 0.29
C ARG A 16 -10.37 9.73 0.89
N SER A 17 -9.94 9.82 2.15
CA SER A 17 -9.85 11.06 2.93
C SER A 17 -8.41 11.52 3.13
N CYS A 18 -7.44 10.98 2.39
CA CYS A 18 -6.01 11.28 2.52
C CYS A 18 -5.68 12.73 2.20
N SER A 19 -6.01 13.63 3.13
CA SER A 19 -5.38 14.93 3.30
C SER A 19 -4.17 14.75 4.22
N PRO A 20 -3.02 15.39 3.94
CA PRO A 20 -1.90 15.43 4.87
C PRO A 20 -2.30 15.93 6.27
N GLU A 21 -3.35 16.75 6.37
CA GLU A 21 -3.90 17.26 7.63
C GLU A 21 -4.57 16.16 8.48
N ALA A 22 -5.25 15.21 7.83
CA ALA A 22 -5.93 14.09 8.49
C ALA A 22 -4.96 13.02 8.96
N VAL A 23 -3.82 12.87 8.25
CA VAL A 23 -2.70 12.00 8.65
C VAL A 23 -1.96 12.60 9.85
N GLY A 24 -1.72 13.91 9.85
CA GLY A 24 -1.02 14.59 10.94
C GLY A 24 -1.72 14.49 12.31
N HIS A 25 -3.06 14.52 12.36
CA HIS A 25 -3.80 14.44 13.63
C HIS A 25 -3.78 13.05 14.28
N ASN A 26 -3.67 11.97 13.50
CA ASN A 26 -3.77 10.59 13.99
C ASN A 26 -2.58 9.71 13.55
N GLN A 27 -1.40 10.32 13.31
CA GLN A 27 -0.24 9.67 12.68
C GLN A 27 0.11 8.30 13.31
N HIS A 28 0.14 8.21 14.64
CA HIS A 28 0.49 6.97 15.34
C HIS A 28 -0.51 5.83 15.08
N ALA A 29 -1.82 6.13 15.04
CA ALA A 29 -2.84 5.13 14.74
C ALA A 29 -2.72 4.61 13.30
N TYR A 30 -2.31 5.46 12.35
CA TYR A 30 -2.04 5.04 10.97
C TYR A 30 -0.82 4.13 10.88
N GLU A 31 0.26 4.48 11.58
CA GLU A 31 1.49 3.69 11.61
C GLU A 31 1.24 2.29 12.19
N ASP A 32 0.55 2.19 13.32
CA ASP A 32 0.21 0.91 13.96
C ASP A 32 -0.68 0.03 13.06
N MET A 33 -1.65 0.65 12.38
CA MET A 33 -2.55 -0.07 11.49
C MET A 33 -1.82 -0.60 10.24
N LEU A 34 -0.88 0.20 9.69
CA LEU A 34 0.01 -0.23 8.62
C LEU A 34 0.95 -1.34 9.06
N GLN A 35 1.55 -1.25 10.25
CA GLN A 35 2.41 -2.30 10.78
C GLN A 35 1.63 -3.62 10.94
N THR A 36 0.40 -3.55 11.44
CA THR A 36 -0.49 -4.72 11.55
C THR A 36 -0.79 -5.33 10.18
N LEU A 37 -1.16 -4.49 9.20
CA LEU A 37 -1.37 -4.91 7.80
C LEU A 37 -0.14 -5.60 7.20
N LEU A 38 1.06 -5.03 7.43
CA LEU A 38 2.32 -5.54 6.89
C LEU A 38 2.77 -6.83 7.58
N ALA A 39 2.52 -6.98 8.88
CA ALA A 39 2.78 -8.22 9.61
C ALA A 39 1.98 -9.41 9.02
N ASP A 40 0.80 -9.10 8.47
CA ASP A 40 -0.09 -10.03 7.82
C ASP A 40 0.12 -10.14 6.29
N CYS A 41 1.12 -9.46 5.70
CA CYS A 41 1.47 -9.56 4.27
C CYS A 41 1.66 -11.02 3.79
N ARG A 42 2.12 -11.91 4.68
CA ARG A 42 2.32 -13.34 4.36
C ARG A 42 1.01 -14.06 3.99
N PHE A 43 -0.13 -13.56 4.46
CA PHE A 43 -1.45 -14.14 4.23
C PHE A 43 -2.14 -13.56 3.00
N PHE A 44 -1.57 -12.52 2.36
CA PHE A 44 -2.12 -11.91 1.16
C PHE A 44 -2.47 -12.92 0.05
N PRO A 45 -1.70 -14.00 -0.21
CA PRO A 45 -2.11 -15.00 -1.21
C PRO A 45 -3.50 -15.62 -0.96
N GLU A 46 -3.93 -15.71 0.31
CA GLU A 46 -5.22 -16.24 0.72
C GLU A 46 -6.38 -15.24 0.51
N TYR A 47 -6.05 -13.96 0.30
CA TYR A 47 -7.07 -12.91 0.23
C TYR A 47 -7.80 -13.01 -1.11
N PRO A 48 -9.09 -12.64 -1.14
CA PRO A 48 -9.79 -12.49 -2.40
C PRO A 48 -9.16 -11.35 -3.21
N GLN A 49 -9.23 -11.46 -4.53
CA GLN A 49 -8.52 -10.53 -5.43
C GLN A 49 -8.93 -9.07 -5.21
N TRP A 50 -10.22 -8.82 -4.97
CA TRP A 50 -10.73 -7.47 -4.77
C TRP A 50 -10.17 -6.83 -3.49
N GLU A 51 -9.96 -7.59 -2.41
CA GLU A 51 -9.32 -7.08 -1.19
C GLU A 51 -7.85 -6.74 -1.45
N LEU A 52 -7.14 -7.60 -2.20
CA LEU A 52 -5.76 -7.33 -2.58
C LEU A 52 -5.64 -6.07 -3.44
N ASP A 53 -6.53 -5.89 -4.41
CA ASP A 53 -6.51 -4.72 -5.28
C ASP A 53 -6.72 -3.42 -4.47
N LEU A 54 -7.59 -3.47 -3.45
CA LEU A 54 -7.81 -2.35 -2.54
C LEU A 54 -6.59 -2.04 -1.68
N VAL A 55 -5.97 -3.07 -1.07
CA VAL A 55 -4.76 -2.89 -0.26
C VAL A 55 -3.60 -2.38 -1.13
N ALA A 56 -3.46 -2.90 -2.35
CA ALA A 56 -2.46 -2.43 -3.31
C ALA A 56 -2.63 -0.95 -3.63
N GLU A 57 -3.85 -0.53 -3.93
CA GLU A 57 -4.16 0.87 -4.23
C GLU A 57 -3.88 1.78 -3.02
N PHE A 58 -4.26 1.35 -1.82
CA PHE A 58 -4.00 2.08 -0.59
C PHE A 58 -2.50 2.28 -0.33
N LEU A 59 -1.71 1.20 -0.33
CA LEU A 59 -0.26 1.28 -0.10
C LEU A 59 0.44 2.09 -1.20
N GLY A 60 0.01 1.92 -2.45
CA GLY A 60 0.49 2.71 -3.58
C GLY A 60 0.23 4.20 -3.42
N ARG A 61 -0.96 4.60 -2.94
CA ARG A 61 -1.30 6.00 -2.65
C ARG A 61 -0.52 6.56 -1.46
N MET A 62 -0.34 5.79 -0.39
CA MET A 62 0.49 6.18 0.75
C MET A 62 1.92 6.54 0.33
N LEU A 63 2.51 5.70 -0.53
CA LEU A 63 3.82 5.97 -1.13
C LEU A 63 3.77 7.19 -2.06
N HIS A 64 2.79 7.27 -2.95
CA HIS A 64 2.63 8.36 -3.91
C HIS A 64 2.57 9.74 -3.24
N PHE A 65 1.81 9.88 -2.16
CA PHE A 65 1.61 11.15 -1.45
C PHE A 65 2.67 11.43 -0.37
N ASN A 66 3.71 10.59 -0.23
CA ASN A 66 4.70 10.68 0.84
C ASN A 66 4.07 10.73 2.25
N LEU A 67 2.99 9.97 2.46
CA LEU A 67 2.26 9.92 3.74
C LEU A 67 2.89 8.93 4.72
N LEU A 68 3.91 8.19 4.28
CA LEU A 68 4.70 7.32 5.13
C LEU A 68 5.91 8.09 5.68
N PRO A 69 6.15 8.06 7.00
CA PRO A 69 7.35 8.67 7.57
C PRO A 69 8.61 7.98 7.02
N PRO A 70 9.71 8.72 6.82
CA PRO A 70 10.98 8.13 6.47
C PRO A 70 11.43 7.17 7.58
N GLY A 71 11.77 5.92 7.21
CA GLY A 71 12.27 4.93 8.16
C GLY A 71 11.69 3.53 7.98
N PRO A 72 11.58 2.73 9.06
CA PRO A 72 11.33 1.29 8.99
C PRO A 72 9.97 0.94 8.38
N LEU A 73 8.96 1.80 8.54
CA LEU A 73 7.63 1.57 7.98
C LEU A 73 7.65 1.66 6.46
N LEU A 74 8.27 2.73 5.92
CA LEU A 74 8.47 2.89 4.48
C LEU A 74 9.23 1.70 3.89
N CYS A 75 10.34 1.29 4.53
CA CYS A 75 11.11 0.11 4.12
C CYS A 75 10.25 -1.16 4.13
N SER A 76 9.39 -1.34 5.14
CA SER A 76 8.51 -2.51 5.26
C SER A 76 7.44 -2.56 4.17
N VAL A 77 6.82 -1.43 3.84
CA VAL A 77 5.87 -1.33 2.72
C VAL A 77 6.55 -1.66 1.39
N LEU A 78 7.69 -1.04 1.12
CA LEU A 78 8.47 -1.30 -0.11
C LEU A 78 8.91 -2.76 -0.20
N ASN A 79 9.41 -3.33 0.89
CA ASN A 79 9.78 -4.73 0.94
C ASN A 79 8.59 -5.67 0.71
N CYS A 80 7.39 -5.36 1.23
CA CYS A 80 6.20 -6.16 0.96
C CYS A 80 5.83 -6.11 -0.54
N ILE A 81 5.88 -4.93 -1.18
CA ILE A 81 5.63 -4.81 -2.63
C ILE A 81 6.70 -5.54 -3.46
N ILE A 82 7.99 -5.40 -3.12
CA ILE A 82 9.09 -6.09 -3.82
C ILE A 82 9.00 -7.61 -3.65
N ALA A 83 8.66 -8.09 -2.45
CA ALA A 83 8.44 -9.51 -2.20
C ALA A 83 7.27 -10.05 -3.04
N ALA A 84 6.19 -9.27 -3.17
CA ALA A 84 5.06 -9.61 -4.02
C ALA A 84 5.42 -9.62 -5.52
N LEU A 85 6.31 -8.73 -6.00
CA LEU A 85 6.82 -8.76 -7.38
C LEU A 85 7.64 -10.01 -7.70
N ARG A 86 8.36 -10.55 -6.72
CA ARG A 86 9.16 -11.78 -6.88
C ARG A 86 8.30 -13.04 -6.99
N SER A 87 6.98 -12.93 -6.79
CA SER A 87 6.05 -14.04 -6.97
C SER A 87 5.90 -14.42 -8.45
N PRO A 88 5.45 -15.66 -8.76
CA PRO A 88 5.29 -16.11 -10.14
C PRO A 88 4.41 -15.17 -10.97
N LEU A 89 4.84 -14.90 -12.21
CA LEU A 89 4.10 -14.06 -13.16
C LEU A 89 2.66 -14.56 -13.31
N GLY A 90 1.70 -13.63 -13.21
CA GLY A 90 0.27 -13.95 -13.27
C GLY A 90 -0.36 -14.33 -11.92
N SER A 91 0.43 -14.49 -10.85
CA SER A 91 -0.10 -14.71 -9.50
C SER A 91 -0.86 -13.49 -8.96
N LYS A 92 -1.75 -13.72 -7.98
CA LYS A 92 -2.45 -12.63 -7.26
C LYS A 92 -1.48 -11.62 -6.65
N MET A 93 -0.34 -12.10 -6.15
CA MET A 93 0.70 -11.28 -5.51
C MET A 93 1.44 -10.40 -6.52
N THR A 94 1.79 -10.95 -7.69
CA THR A 94 2.39 -10.13 -8.75
C THR A 94 1.40 -9.07 -9.25
N ARG A 95 0.11 -9.39 -9.36
CA ARG A 95 -0.93 -8.42 -9.70
C ARG A 95 -1.08 -7.33 -8.64
N PHE A 96 -1.14 -7.71 -7.37
CA PHE A 96 -1.13 -6.79 -6.22
C PHE A 96 0.04 -5.80 -6.33
N ALA A 97 1.24 -6.32 -6.58
CA ALA A 97 2.43 -5.48 -6.63
C ALA A 97 2.44 -4.53 -7.83
N LEU A 98 2.05 -5.01 -9.02
CA LEU A 98 1.89 -4.17 -10.21
C LEU A 98 0.84 -3.07 -9.98
N ARG A 99 -0.27 -3.39 -9.32
CA ARG A 99 -1.33 -2.42 -9.01
C ARG A 99 -0.86 -1.35 -8.04
N ALA A 100 -0.10 -1.72 -7.01
CA ALA A 100 0.50 -0.78 -6.08
C ALA A 100 1.51 0.15 -6.79
N LEU A 101 2.35 -0.41 -7.66
CA LEU A 101 3.31 0.36 -8.47
C LEU A 101 2.64 1.30 -9.48
N ASP A 102 1.50 0.93 -10.04
CA ASP A 102 0.78 1.79 -10.99
C ASP A 102 0.33 3.12 -10.35
N GLN A 103 0.03 3.10 -9.05
CA GLN A 103 -0.25 4.33 -8.29
C GLN A 103 0.99 5.24 -8.21
N LEU A 104 2.19 4.67 -8.15
CA LEU A 104 3.43 5.44 -8.20
C LEU A 104 3.74 5.93 -9.62
N ARG A 105 3.38 5.17 -10.66
CA ARG A 105 3.61 5.56 -12.06
C ARG A 105 2.94 6.89 -12.41
N ALA A 106 1.76 7.15 -11.83
CA ALA A 106 1.08 8.44 -11.97
C ALA A 106 1.94 9.65 -11.51
N ARG A 107 2.89 9.47 -10.57
CA ARG A 107 3.90 10.51 -10.23
C ARG A 107 4.89 10.73 -11.35
N ILE A 108 5.41 9.66 -11.93
CA ILE A 108 6.43 9.72 -12.99
C ILE A 108 5.86 10.41 -14.24
N SER A 109 4.59 10.18 -14.57
CA SER A 109 3.91 10.88 -15.68
C SER A 109 3.79 12.40 -15.48
N HIS A 110 3.87 12.91 -14.25
CA HIS A 110 3.90 14.35 -13.96
C HIS A 110 5.31 14.96 -14.05
N PHE A 111 6.34 14.16 -14.32
CA PHE A 111 7.71 14.62 -14.54
C PHE A 111 8.18 14.24 -15.96
N PRO A 112 7.79 15.00 -17.00
CA PRO A 112 8.15 14.69 -18.38
C PRO A 112 9.66 14.74 -18.69
N GLY A 113 10.52 15.16 -17.76
CA GLY A 113 11.99 15.22 -17.92
C GLY A 113 12.79 14.06 -17.32
N LEU A 114 12.15 13.01 -16.79
CA LEU A 114 12.87 11.84 -16.22
C LEU A 114 13.10 10.72 -17.27
N ILE A 115 12.53 10.85 -18.47
CA ILE A 115 12.66 9.89 -19.58
C ILE A 115 13.25 10.59 -20.81
N GLU A 116 14.22 11.49 -20.61
CA GLU A 116 15.12 12.00 -21.65
C GLU A 116 16.55 11.60 -21.35
#